data_AF-A0A8H3IZG5-F1
#
_entry.id   AF-A0A8H3IZG5-F1
#
_cell.length_a   1.000
_cell.length_b   1.000
_cell.length_c   1.000
_cell.angle_alpha   90.00
_cell.angle_beta   90.00
_cell.angle_gamma   90.00
#
_symmetry.space_group_name_H-M   'P 1'
#
loop_
_entity.id
_entity.type
_entity.pdbx_description
1 polymer ?
#
loop_
_entity_poly.entity_id
_entity_poly.type
_entity_poly.pdbx_seq_one_letter_code
_entity_poly.pdbx_strand_id
1 'polypeptide(L)'
;MIMELITDTGNLITEEGAKGNVVITNLIRRLMPVIRYPLGDAAEWVDYRSRRFRLCGRSSVGVRVRPASYDMTSLKEIVSNSMKDEEVNGFQVVLRRAQGMDEIVFRIACKPENPEQSSQEVQEEMDRVHEQWAEEVAESFVNPLLIE
;
A
#
# COMPACT_ATOMS: atom_id res chain seq x y z
N MET A 1 -20.12 18.56 6.39
CA MET A 1 -19.25 17.44 5.98
C MET A 1 -19.46 16.34 7.00
N ILE A 2 -19.51 15.08 6.57
CA ILE A 2 -19.64 13.92 7.47
C ILE A 2 -18.35 13.11 7.31
N MET A 3 -17.74 12.73 8.44
CA MET A 3 -16.58 11.84 8.46
C MET A 3 -16.98 10.50 9.07
N GLU A 4 -16.60 9.44 8.38
CA GLU A 4 -16.85 8.06 8.78
C GLU A 4 -15.53 7.29 8.74
N LEU A 5 -15.40 6.29 9.62
CA LEU A 5 -14.37 5.26 9.49
C LEU A 5 -15.05 4.02 8.91
N ILE A 6 -14.47 3.44 7.86
CA ILE A 6 -14.98 2.23 7.23
C ILE A 6 -13.93 1.11 7.22
N THR A 7 -14.40 -0.12 7.27
CA THR A 7 -13.59 -1.30 6.96
C THR A 7 -13.23 -1.32 5.47
N ASP A 8 -12.30 -2.20 5.10
CA ASP A 8 -11.95 -2.44 3.69
C ASP A 8 -13.14 -2.97 2.87
N THR A 9 -14.11 -3.59 3.54
CA THR A 9 -15.39 -4.05 2.96
C THR A 9 -16.46 -2.96 2.90
N GLY A 10 -16.16 -1.73 3.34
CA GLY A 10 -17.09 -0.59 3.30
C GLY A 10 -18.08 -0.49 4.47
N ASN A 11 -17.94 -1.34 5.49
CA ASN A 11 -18.79 -1.32 6.67
C ASN A 11 -18.37 -0.23 7.64
N LEU A 12 -19.33 0.38 8.34
CA LEU A 12 -19.03 1.43 9.31
C LEU A 12 -18.36 0.87 10.56
N ILE A 13 -17.31 1.55 11.00
CA ILE A 13 -16.66 1.29 12.28
C ILE A 13 -17.19 2.29 13.30
N THR A 14 -17.71 1.75 14.40
CA THR A 14 -18.15 2.54 15.57
C THR A 14 -17.47 2.07 16.86
N GLU A 15 -16.77 0.95 16.81
CA GLU A 15 -15.98 0.40 17.89
C GLU A 15 -14.70 1.22 18.12
N GLU A 16 -14.38 1.47 19.38
CA GLU A 16 -13.16 2.17 19.78
C GLU A 16 -11.93 1.27 19.62
N GLY A 17 -10.82 1.81 19.15
CA GLY A 17 -9.58 1.07 18.87
C GLY A 17 -9.58 0.24 17.57
N ALA A 18 -10.73 0.09 16.91
CA ALA A 18 -10.79 -0.54 15.60
C ALA A 18 -10.28 0.42 14.51
N LYS A 19 -9.23 0.01 13.79
CA LYS A 19 -8.66 0.77 12.67
C LYS A 19 -9.53 0.65 11.43
N GLY A 20 -9.69 1.77 10.73
CA GLY A 20 -10.34 1.81 9.43
C GLY A 20 -9.90 2.98 8.58
N ASN A 21 -10.41 2.98 7.35
CA ASN A 21 -10.14 4.00 6.34
C ASN A 21 -11.02 5.22 6.59
N VAL A 22 -10.41 6.41 6.57
CA VAL A 22 -11.12 7.67 6.74
C VAL A 22 -11.80 8.04 5.43
N VAL A 23 -13.13 8.19 5.47
CA VAL A 23 -13.92 8.67 4.33
C VAL A 23 -14.70 9.93 4.69
N ILE A 24 -14.91 10.77 3.67
CA ILE A 24 -15.61 12.03 3.79
C ILE A 24 -16.79 12.10 2.83
N THR A 25 -17.93 12.54 3.37
CA THR A 25 -19.08 12.97 2.57
C THR A 25 -19.19 14.50 2.60
N ASN A 26 -19.09 15.14 1.44
CA ASN A 26 -19.23 16.58 1.28
C ASN A 26 -20.70 16.95 1.03
N LEU A 27 -21.30 17.67 1.97
CA LEU A 27 -22.70 18.11 1.91
C LEU A 27 -22.91 19.46 1.20
N ILE A 28 -21.84 20.12 0.75
CA ILE A 28 -21.90 21.45 0.12
C ILE A 28 -22.16 21.32 -1.39
N ARG A 29 -21.61 20.28 -2.02
CA ARG A 29 -21.79 20.06 -3.47
C ARG A 29 -23.18 19.49 -3.77
N ARG A 30 -24.01 20.28 -4.46
CA ARG A 30 -25.41 19.90 -4.80
C ARG A 30 -25.57 19.22 -6.17
N LEU A 31 -24.74 19.57 -7.15
CA LEU A 31 -24.85 19.02 -8.51
C LEU A 31 -24.09 17.70 -8.69
N MET A 32 -23.01 17.51 -7.93
CA MET A 32 -22.19 16.29 -7.91
C MET A 32 -21.76 16.01 -6.47
N PRO A 33 -22.59 15.28 -5.69
CA PRO A 33 -22.27 14.99 -4.30
C PRO A 33 -21.07 14.04 -4.23
N VAL A 34 -20.15 14.35 -3.31
CA VAL A 34 -18.99 13.50 -3.03
C VAL A 34 -19.33 12.71 -1.78
N ILE A 35 -19.61 11.42 -1.93
CA ILE A 35 -20.08 10.52 -0.87
C ILE A 35 -18.99 9.51 -0.56
N ARG A 36 -18.64 9.38 0.73
CA ARG A 36 -17.63 8.44 1.23
C ARG A 36 -16.33 8.44 0.41
N TYR A 37 -15.85 9.63 0.07
CA TYR A 37 -14.59 9.76 -0.64
C TYR A 37 -13.42 9.39 0.29
N PRO A 38 -12.55 8.45 -0.11
CA PRO A 38 -11.42 8.03 0.71
C PRO A 38 -10.37 9.14 0.77
N LEU A 39 -9.96 9.53 1.97
CA LEU A 39 -8.88 10.50 2.15
C LEU A 39 -7.48 9.87 1.97
N GLY A 40 -7.39 8.54 2.03
CA GLY A 40 -6.11 7.83 2.05
C GLY A 40 -5.44 7.79 3.43
N ASP A 41 -6.20 8.10 4.49
CA ASP A 41 -5.75 8.06 5.87
C ASP A 41 -6.40 6.88 6.61
N ALA A 42 -5.68 6.31 7.57
CA ALA A 42 -6.17 5.32 8.50
C ALA A 42 -6.35 5.96 9.88
N ALA A 43 -7.42 5.63 10.57
CA ALA A 43 -7.70 6.11 11.92
C ALA A 43 -8.46 5.06 12.73
N GLU A 44 -8.55 5.28 14.03
CA GLU A 44 -9.39 4.50 14.95
C GLU A 44 -10.15 5.44 15.88
N TRP A 45 -11.36 5.07 16.28
CA TRP A 45 -12.09 5.85 17.27
C TRP A 45 -11.42 5.72 18.64
N VAL A 46 -11.22 6.85 19.30
CA VAL A 46 -10.87 6.89 20.73
C VAL A 46 -12.13 7.06 21.57
N ASP A 47 -13.12 7.75 21.02
CA ASP A 47 -14.48 7.83 21.55
C ASP A 47 -15.43 8.18 20.40
N TYR A 48 -16.27 7.21 20.02
CA TYR A 48 -17.19 7.37 18.91
C TYR A 48 -18.27 8.42 19.18
N ARG A 49 -18.75 8.51 20.44
CA ARG A 49 -19.84 9.42 20.81
C ARG A 49 -19.39 10.88 20.77
N SER A 50 -18.18 11.17 21.24
CA SER A 50 -17.58 12.50 21.16
C SER A 50 -16.87 12.78 19.83
N ARG A 51 -16.92 11.82 18.88
CA ARG A 51 -16.27 11.90 17.55
C ARG A 51 -14.76 12.16 17.64
N ARG A 52 -14.11 11.67 18.70
CA ARG A 52 -12.66 11.72 18.83
C ARG A 52 -12.04 10.48 18.23
N PHE A 53 -11.06 10.68 17.37
CA PHE A 53 -10.31 9.62 16.72
C PHE A 53 -8.82 9.89 16.83
N ARG A 54 -8.03 8.82 16.69
CA ARG A 54 -6.58 8.88 16.58
C ARG A 54 -6.22 8.62 15.12
N LEU A 55 -5.38 9.48 14.55
CA LEU A 55 -4.79 9.24 13.24
C LEU A 55 -3.74 8.14 13.36
N CYS A 56 -3.90 7.06 12.58
CA CYS A 56 -3.06 5.87 12.59
C CYS A 56 -2.10 5.81 11.39
N GLY A 57 -1.99 6.91 10.63
CA GLY A 57 -1.15 7.02 9.44
C GLY A 57 -1.97 7.00 8.16
N ARG A 58 -1.37 6.51 7.08
CA ARG A 58 -2.00 6.38 5.76
C ARG A 58 -2.74 5.05 5.68
N SER A 59 -3.91 5.03 5.04
CA SER A 59 -4.55 3.76 4.71
C SER A 59 -3.71 3.03 3.66
N SER A 60 -3.63 1.70 3.78
CA SER A 60 -2.75 0.81 3.01
C SER A 60 -3.16 0.64 1.54
N VAL A 61 -3.66 1.70 0.90
CA VAL A 61 -4.01 1.70 -0.52
C VAL A 61 -2.74 1.66 -1.38
N GLY A 62 -1.59 2.12 -0.85
CA GLY A 62 -0.33 2.01 -1.58
C GLY A 62 0.91 2.21 -0.72
N VAL A 63 2.02 1.75 -1.26
CA VAL A 63 3.37 1.95 -0.72
C VAL A 63 3.88 3.27 -1.29
N ARG A 64 4.18 4.24 -0.44
CA ARG A 64 4.75 5.52 -0.90
C ARG A 64 6.23 5.57 -0.59
N VAL A 65 7.04 5.74 -1.62
CA VAL A 65 8.48 5.98 -1.53
C VAL A 65 8.77 7.21 -2.37
N ARG A 66 9.49 8.21 -1.83
CA ARG A 66 9.70 9.51 -2.51
C ARG A 66 10.16 9.30 -3.96
N PRO A 67 9.57 9.91 -5.01
CA PRO A 67 8.29 10.62 -5.21
C PRO A 67 7.09 9.73 -5.62
N ALA A 68 7.30 8.44 -5.87
CA ALA A 68 6.29 7.50 -6.32
C ALA A 68 5.28 7.05 -5.24
N SER A 69 4.12 6.60 -5.73
CA SER A 69 3.15 5.84 -4.94
C SER A 69 2.81 4.59 -5.73
N TYR A 70 3.15 3.43 -5.20
CA TYR A 70 2.86 2.13 -5.80
C TYR A 70 1.58 1.59 -5.19
N ASP A 71 0.63 1.24 -6.06
CA ASP A 71 -0.62 0.61 -5.63
C ASP A 71 -0.38 -0.86 -5.25
N MET A 72 -0.99 -1.31 -4.15
CA MET A 72 -0.79 -2.69 -3.68
C MET A 72 -1.31 -3.76 -4.65
N THR A 73 -2.27 -3.43 -5.51
CA THR A 73 -2.78 -4.33 -6.55
C THR A 73 -1.71 -4.54 -7.61
N SER A 74 -1.09 -3.46 -8.08
CA SER A 74 -0.01 -3.52 -9.06
C SER A 74 1.19 -4.30 -8.53
N LEU A 75 1.59 -4.08 -7.27
CA LEU A 75 2.69 -4.85 -6.66
C LEU A 75 2.36 -6.35 -6.53
N LYS A 76 1.10 -6.71 -6.25
CA LYS A 76 0.66 -8.12 -6.24
C LYS A 76 0.66 -8.73 -7.63
N GLU A 77 0.26 -7.99 -8.64
CA GLU A 77 0.27 -8.44 -10.04
C GLU A 77 1.69 -8.70 -10.52
N ILE A 78 2.65 -7.84 -10.16
CA ILE A 78 4.08 -8.05 -10.45
C ILE A 78 4.54 -9.40 -9.91
N VAL A 79 4.33 -9.67 -8.62
CA VAL A 79 4.73 -10.93 -7.99
C VAL A 79 4.00 -12.14 -8.58
N SER A 80 2.71 -11.99 -8.88
CA SER A 80 1.91 -13.08 -9.46
C SER A 80 2.30 -13.38 -10.90
N ASN A 81 2.79 -12.38 -11.65
CA ASN A 81 3.22 -12.53 -13.03
C ASN A 81 4.62 -13.13 -13.16
N SER A 82 5.52 -12.80 -12.23
CA SER A 82 6.87 -13.36 -12.21
C SER A 82 6.89 -14.78 -11.64
N MET A 83 6.12 -15.08 -10.59
CA MET A 83 6.16 -16.38 -9.90
C MET A 83 5.03 -17.34 -10.31
N LYS A 84 4.71 -17.42 -11.61
CA LYS A 84 3.58 -18.23 -12.10
C LYS A 84 3.72 -19.73 -11.84
N ASP A 85 4.95 -20.22 -11.80
CA ASP A 85 5.27 -21.63 -11.60
C ASP A 85 5.45 -22.00 -10.12
N GLU A 86 5.34 -21.01 -9.20
CA GLU A 86 5.55 -21.21 -7.77
C GLU A 86 4.26 -21.00 -6.96
N GLU A 87 4.06 -21.81 -5.92
CA GLU A 87 2.94 -21.65 -4.99
C GLU A 87 3.26 -20.52 -3.99
N VAL A 88 2.78 -19.31 -4.28
CA VAL A 88 2.91 -18.14 -3.41
C VAL A 88 1.81 -18.13 -2.34
N ASN A 89 2.18 -18.42 -1.09
CA ASN A 89 1.25 -18.48 0.05
C ASN A 89 0.98 -17.13 0.70
N GLY A 90 1.80 -16.12 0.41
CA GLY A 90 1.69 -14.81 1.02
C GLY A 90 2.69 -13.82 0.45
N PHE A 91 2.31 -12.55 0.46
CA PHE A 91 3.13 -11.45 -0.03
C PHE A 91 3.01 -10.27 0.93
N GLN A 92 4.16 -9.69 1.28
CA GLN A 92 4.24 -8.50 2.11
C GLN A 92 5.26 -7.53 1.52
N VAL A 93 4.90 -6.25 1.46
CA VAL A 93 5.86 -5.17 1.16
C VAL A 93 6.29 -4.52 2.46
N VAL A 94 7.61 -4.43 2.66
CA VAL A 94 8.22 -3.79 3.82
C VAL A 94 9.04 -2.61 3.34
N LEU A 95 8.76 -1.43 3.90
CA LEU A 95 9.60 -0.26 3.72
C LEU A 95 10.64 -0.21 4.82
N ARG A 96 11.92 -0.18 4.43
CA ARG A 96 13.05 0.02 5.33
C ARG A 96 13.75 1.32 4.97
N ARG A 97 14.62 1.76 5.88
CA ARG A 97 15.56 2.85 5.64
C ARG A 97 16.96 2.29 5.82
N ALA A 98 17.75 2.27 4.76
CA ALA A 98 19.13 1.78 4.78
C ALA A 98 20.04 2.80 4.10
N GLN A 99 21.18 3.09 4.71
CA GLN A 99 22.18 4.03 4.18
C GLN A 99 21.62 5.43 3.83
N GLY A 100 20.55 5.86 4.50
CA GLY A 100 19.91 7.16 4.29
C GLY A 100 18.81 7.18 3.22
N MET A 101 18.71 6.12 2.42
CA MET A 101 17.70 5.94 1.36
C MET A 101 16.53 5.07 1.85
N ASP A 102 15.41 5.18 1.15
CA ASP A 102 14.26 4.29 1.38
C ASP A 102 14.49 2.98 0.60
N GLU A 103 14.12 1.84 1.18
CA GLU A 103 14.33 0.51 0.61
C GLU A 103 13.00 -0.24 0.58
N ILE A 104 12.62 -0.76 -0.59
CA ILE A 104 11.45 -1.61 -0.75
C ILE A 104 11.89 -3.06 -0.68
N VAL A 105 11.29 -3.81 0.24
CA VAL A 105 11.54 -5.24 0.40
C VAL A 105 10.25 -6.00 0.13
N PHE A 106 10.28 -6.94 -0.81
CA PHE A 106 9.21 -7.89 -1.07
C PHE A 106 9.49 -9.17 -0.29
N ARG A 107 8.65 -9.45 0.70
CA ARG A 107 8.66 -10.72 1.42
C ARG A 107 7.66 -11.66 0.80
N ILE A 108 8.14 -12.74 0.23
CA ILE A 108 7.30 -13.68 -0.52
C ILE A 108 7.35 -15.05 0.17
N ALA A 109 6.21 -15.48 0.71
CA ALA A 109 6.08 -16.80 1.32
C ALA A 109 5.92 -17.87 0.24
N CYS A 110 7.03 -18.23 -0.42
CA CYS A 110 7.11 -19.26 -1.45
C CYS A 110 8.28 -20.21 -1.16
N LYS A 111 8.31 -21.36 -1.85
CA LYS A 111 9.48 -22.24 -1.90
C LYS A 111 10.01 -22.25 -3.34
N PRO A 112 10.83 -21.26 -3.72
CA PRO A 112 11.35 -21.20 -5.07
C PRO A 112 12.27 -22.38 -5.35
N GLU A 113 12.14 -22.96 -6.55
CA GLU A 113 13.12 -23.95 -7.04
C GLU A 113 14.48 -23.29 -7.27
N ASN A 114 14.49 -22.02 -7.68
CA ASN A 114 15.69 -21.23 -7.88
C ASN A 114 15.51 -19.76 -7.41
N PRO A 115 15.85 -19.46 -6.14
CA PRO A 115 15.63 -18.12 -5.55
C PRO A 115 16.26 -16.96 -6.32
N GLU A 116 17.42 -17.16 -6.96
CA GLU A 116 18.11 -16.11 -7.72
C GLU A 116 17.36 -15.76 -9.01
N GLN A 117 16.83 -16.76 -9.70
CA GLN A 117 16.06 -16.58 -10.92
C GLN A 117 14.71 -15.89 -10.62
N SER A 118 13.98 -16.38 -9.62
CA SER A 118 12.69 -15.77 -9.24
C SER A 118 12.89 -14.32 -8.77
N SER A 119 14.04 -14.01 -8.16
CA SER A 119 14.37 -12.63 -7.78
C SER A 119 14.62 -11.72 -8.98
N GLN A 120 15.32 -12.21 -10.01
CA GLN A 120 15.54 -11.47 -11.25
C GLN A 120 14.23 -11.23 -12.01
N GLU A 121 13.38 -12.25 -12.13
CA GLU A 121 12.10 -12.14 -12.84
C GLU A 121 11.16 -11.11 -12.18
N VAL A 122 11.14 -11.03 -10.85
CA VAL A 122 10.38 -10.00 -10.12
C VAL A 122 10.97 -8.60 -10.38
N GLN A 123 12.30 -8.45 -10.42
CA GLN A 123 12.94 -7.16 -10.71
C GLN A 123 12.66 -6.69 -12.14
N GLU A 124 12.80 -7.58 -13.13
CA GLU A 124 12.50 -7.27 -14.53
C GLU A 124 11.03 -6.88 -14.74
N GLU A 125 10.11 -7.58 -14.05
CA GLU A 125 8.69 -7.24 -14.10
C GLU A 125 8.41 -5.89 -13.43
N MET A 126 9.11 -5.54 -12.35
CA MET A 126 8.99 -4.23 -11.70
C MET A 126 9.52 -3.10 -12.59
N ASP A 127 10.67 -3.29 -13.23
CA ASP A 127 11.22 -2.36 -14.22
C ASP A 127 10.26 -2.15 -15.41
N ARG A 128 9.58 -3.23 -15.85
CA ARG A 128 8.62 -3.18 -16.95
C ARG A 128 7.34 -2.42 -16.60
N VAL A 129 6.81 -2.64 -15.40
CA VAL A 129 5.51 -2.07 -14.98
C VAL A 129 5.66 -0.62 -14.52
N HIS A 130 6.81 -0.26 -13.93
CA HIS A 130 7.06 1.07 -13.41
C HIS A 130 8.22 1.75 -14.14
N GLU A 131 7.90 2.50 -15.20
CA GLU A 131 8.85 3.25 -16.04
C GLU A 131 9.82 4.14 -15.22
N GLN A 132 9.35 4.70 -14.11
CA GLN A 132 10.14 5.57 -13.23
C GLN A 132 11.04 4.82 -12.23
N TRP A 133 10.83 3.52 -12.01
CA TRP A 133 11.56 2.75 -11.01
C TRP A 133 13.07 2.69 -11.29
N ALA A 134 13.44 2.45 -12.56
CA ALA A 134 14.84 2.42 -12.98
C ALA A 134 15.54 3.78 -12.78
N GLU A 135 14.83 4.88 -13.01
CA GLU A 135 15.33 6.24 -12.77
C GLU A 135 15.45 6.54 -11.27
N GLU A 136 14.47 6.13 -10.46
CA GLU A 136 14.47 6.32 -9.00
C GLU A 136 15.60 5.55 -8.30
N VAL A 137 15.93 4.35 -8.80
CA VAL A 137 17.09 3.57 -8.35
C VAL A 137 18.40 4.22 -8.82
N ALA A 138 18.47 4.67 -10.09
CA ALA A 138 19.66 5.31 -10.64
C ALA A 138 19.99 6.65 -9.93
N GLU A 139 18.98 7.42 -9.57
CA GLU A 139 19.12 8.71 -8.86
C GLU A 139 19.33 8.53 -7.34
N SER A 140 19.44 7.29 -6.85
CA SER A 140 19.66 6.97 -5.42
C SER A 140 18.53 7.52 -4.52
N PHE A 141 17.30 7.57 -5.03
CA PHE A 141 16.13 7.86 -4.20
C PHE A 141 15.62 6.62 -3.49
N VAL A 142 15.78 5.45 -4.11
CA VAL A 142 15.36 4.15 -3.58
C VAL A 142 16.48 3.13 -3.77
N ASN A 143 16.71 2.28 -2.77
CA ASN A 143 17.60 1.12 -2.94
C ASN A 143 16.99 0.10 -3.92
N PRO A 144 17.82 -0.72 -4.60
CA PRO A 144 17.34 -1.83 -5.42
C PRO A 144 16.37 -2.73 -4.65
N LEU A 145 15.37 -3.28 -5.35
CA LEU A 145 14.36 -4.16 -4.76
C LEU A 145 15.02 -5.38 -4.10
N LEU A 146 14.78 -5.55 -2.80
CA LEU A 146 15.21 -6.73 -2.06
C LEU A 146 14.06 -7.74 -1.99
N ILE A 147 14.35 -9.00 -2.25
CA ILE A 147 13.38 -10.10 -2.15
C ILE A 147 13.82 -11.02 -1.02
N GLU A 148 12.92 -11.30 -0.08
CA GLU A 148 13.13 -12.07 1.15
C GLU A 148 12.11 -13.20 1.33
#